data_AF-A0A8J7T1V5-F1
#
_entry.id   AF-A0A8J7T1V5-F1
#
_cell.length_a   1.000
_cell.length_b   1.000
_cell.length_c   1.000
_cell.angle_alpha   90.00
_cell.angle_beta   90.00
_cell.angle_gamma   90.00
#
_symmetry.space_group_name_H-M   'P 1'
#
loop_
_entity.id
_entity.type
_entity.pdbx_description
1 polymer ?
#
loop_
_entity_poly.entity_id
_entity_poly.type
_entity_poly.pdbx_seq_one_letter_code
_entity_poly.pdbx_strand_id
1 'polypeptide(L)'
;MLRRIALWLLLAPVLLTGLAAGPARAGLDRTAVAAMVLPPYSVADEPGDDGVWTLLNSGGAPAGYVFETEPLAPLPGFSGAPINMLVVLDLDARILDVRLIRQNEPIFVSGLGEAPFLAFLEQYRGHSIHEQMVVGTPYGDSGGGALVHLDGVTKATASVRIAHESILAATLAVARQKMQGIAASPPAVPDPDHDEALDWDGLLREGLVTRLTVSNAEVDAAFAGTRWAGDDPEAAEDPDGAFLDLWLVDLGPPSIARAALAPRSFAELQDFLAISPDAEPILVIDTGRHGLVSADFVRNTAPDLLAAEQDGLPVALRDADLIVELAPGAPREGTAMILRTDRRLGF
;
A
#
# COMPACT_ATOMS: atom_id res chain seq x y z
N MET A 1 -23.16 -64.07 -28.48
CA MET A 1 -21.79 -64.09 -27.93
C MET A 1 -21.20 -62.71 -28.08
N LEU A 2 -21.03 -62.01 -26.95
CA LEU A 2 -20.66 -60.60 -26.81
C LEU A 2 -19.23 -60.32 -27.30
N ARG A 3 -19.02 -59.24 -28.07
CA ARG A 3 -17.72 -58.60 -28.26
C ARG A 3 -17.64 -57.37 -27.36
N ARG A 4 -16.83 -57.45 -26.29
CA ARG A 4 -16.48 -56.34 -25.40
C ARG A 4 -15.26 -55.61 -25.97
N ILE A 5 -15.41 -54.31 -26.23
CA ILE A 5 -14.33 -53.37 -26.55
C ILE A 5 -13.70 -52.96 -25.21
N ALA A 6 -12.41 -53.27 -25.03
CA ALA A 6 -11.62 -52.79 -23.88
C ALA A 6 -10.80 -51.59 -24.33
N LEU A 7 -11.21 -50.40 -23.91
CA LEU A 7 -10.49 -49.14 -24.08
C LEU A 7 -9.52 -48.99 -22.90
N TRP A 8 -8.22 -49.14 -23.13
CA TRP A 8 -7.18 -48.80 -22.15
C TRP A 8 -6.91 -47.30 -22.22
N LEU A 9 -7.45 -46.55 -21.27
CA LEU A 9 -7.07 -45.16 -21.00
C LEU A 9 -5.89 -45.17 -20.02
N LEU A 10 -4.69 -44.97 -20.55
CA LEU A 10 -3.49 -44.65 -19.78
C LEU A 10 -3.63 -43.22 -19.23
N LEU A 11 -3.93 -43.09 -17.95
CA LEU A 11 -3.76 -41.84 -17.20
C LEU A 11 -2.27 -41.55 -17.05
N ALA A 12 -1.77 -40.53 -17.74
CA ALA A 12 -0.49 -39.92 -17.43
C ALA A 12 -0.68 -38.91 -16.28
N PRO A 13 0.17 -38.91 -15.24
CA PRO A 13 0.11 -37.89 -14.21
C PRO A 13 0.61 -36.56 -14.80
N VAL A 14 -0.27 -35.55 -14.83
CA VAL A 14 0.10 -34.16 -15.07
C VAL A 14 0.88 -33.71 -13.83
N LEU A 15 2.21 -33.66 -13.96
CA LEU A 15 3.05 -32.90 -13.04
C LEU A 15 2.63 -31.43 -13.14
N LEU A 16 1.97 -30.91 -12.10
CA LEU A 16 1.96 -29.47 -11.86
C LEU A 16 3.40 -29.05 -11.56
N THR A 17 4.10 -28.57 -12.56
CA THR A 17 5.35 -27.82 -12.40
C THR A 17 5.03 -26.51 -11.69
N GLY A 18 5.66 -26.31 -10.53
CA GLY A 18 5.54 -25.08 -9.75
C GLY A 18 5.85 -23.85 -10.58
N LEU A 19 5.19 -22.74 -10.23
CA LEU A 19 5.63 -21.40 -10.63
C LEU A 19 7.06 -21.22 -10.14
N ALA A 20 8.03 -21.42 -11.04
CA ALA A 20 9.39 -21.00 -10.79
C ALA A 20 9.40 -19.46 -10.84
N ALA A 21 9.55 -18.82 -9.68
CA ALA A 21 10.10 -17.48 -9.64
C ALA A 21 11.42 -17.52 -10.42
N GLY A 22 11.49 -16.78 -11.53
CA GLY A 22 12.73 -16.67 -12.31
C GLY A 22 13.86 -16.17 -11.41
N PRO A 23 15.11 -16.56 -11.64
CA PRO A 23 16.23 -16.03 -10.86
C PRO A 23 16.23 -14.51 -10.94
N ALA A 24 16.32 -13.84 -9.78
CA ALA A 24 16.56 -12.41 -9.71
C ALA A 24 17.75 -12.09 -10.63
N ARG A 25 17.51 -11.25 -11.64
CA ARG A 25 18.53 -10.97 -12.66
C ARG A 25 19.58 -10.07 -12.01
N ALA A 26 20.86 -10.32 -12.32
CA ALA A 26 21.94 -9.49 -11.82
C ALA A 26 21.65 -8.01 -12.17
N GLY A 27 21.78 -7.13 -11.16
CA GLY A 27 21.56 -5.70 -11.31
C GLY A 27 22.50 -5.06 -12.33
N LEU A 28 22.20 -3.82 -12.68
CA LEU A 28 23.00 -3.00 -13.58
C LEU A 28 24.42 -2.84 -13.06
N ASP A 29 25.38 -2.84 -14.00
CA ASP A 29 26.74 -2.47 -13.68
C ASP A 29 26.87 -0.96 -13.41
N ARG A 30 28.00 -0.57 -12.84
CA ARG A 30 28.29 0.83 -12.52
C ARG A 30 28.16 1.75 -13.73
N THR A 31 28.59 1.30 -14.91
CA THR A 31 28.60 2.13 -16.12
C THR A 31 27.18 2.47 -16.55
N ALA A 32 26.29 1.48 -16.52
CA ALA A 32 24.88 1.65 -16.82
C ALA A 32 24.18 2.57 -15.80
N VAL A 33 24.43 2.39 -14.50
CA VAL A 33 23.89 3.26 -13.45
C VAL A 33 24.40 4.70 -13.62
N ALA A 34 25.72 4.88 -13.79
CA ALA A 34 26.34 6.19 -13.95
C ALA A 34 25.81 6.96 -15.17
N ALA A 35 25.47 6.26 -16.27
CA ALA A 35 24.88 6.88 -17.46
C ALA A 35 23.46 7.43 -17.23
N MET A 36 22.79 6.97 -16.18
CA MET A 36 21.43 7.37 -15.82
C MET A 36 21.37 8.41 -14.69
N VAL A 37 22.47 8.63 -13.96
CA VAL A 37 22.57 9.68 -12.95
C VAL A 37 22.92 11.02 -13.61
N LEU A 38 22.12 12.04 -13.32
CA LEU A 38 22.32 13.38 -13.89
C LEU A 38 23.38 14.19 -13.12
N PRO A 39 24.19 15.00 -13.81
CA PRO A 39 25.02 16.02 -13.17
C PRO A 39 24.16 16.95 -12.26
N PRO A 40 24.69 17.42 -11.12
CA PRO A 40 26.09 17.38 -10.69
C PRO A 40 26.48 16.11 -9.91
N TYR A 41 25.63 15.07 -9.91
CA TYR A 41 25.87 13.85 -9.15
C TYR A 41 26.69 12.81 -9.93
N SER A 42 27.26 11.87 -9.17
CA SER A 42 27.91 10.66 -9.68
C SER A 42 27.64 9.49 -8.74
N VAL A 43 28.11 8.29 -9.07
CA VAL A 43 27.98 7.09 -8.21
C VAL A 43 29.33 6.59 -7.73
N ALA A 44 29.35 6.03 -6.53
CA ALA A 44 30.52 5.37 -5.94
C ALA A 44 31.07 4.23 -6.83
N ASP A 45 32.30 3.79 -6.53
CA ASP A 45 33.01 2.80 -7.35
C ASP A 45 32.42 1.39 -7.26
N GLU A 46 31.82 1.05 -6.12
CA GLU A 46 31.18 -0.24 -5.86
C GLU A 46 29.77 -0.03 -5.29
N PRO A 47 28.82 -0.93 -5.58
CA PRO A 47 27.53 -0.92 -4.91
C PRO A 47 27.71 -1.33 -3.44
N GLY A 48 26.85 -0.82 -2.57
CA GLY A 48 26.67 -1.37 -1.23
C GLY A 48 25.82 -2.65 -1.26
N ASP A 49 25.31 -3.03 -0.08
CA ASP A 49 24.42 -4.18 0.05
C ASP A 49 23.20 -4.08 -0.88
N ASP A 50 22.69 -5.24 -1.31
CA ASP A 50 21.48 -5.38 -2.12
C ASP A 50 21.49 -4.62 -3.46
N GLY A 51 22.68 -4.24 -3.95
CA GLY A 51 22.84 -3.50 -5.21
C GLY A 51 22.54 -2.01 -5.10
N VAL A 52 22.47 -1.46 -3.88
CA VAL A 52 22.22 -0.04 -3.63
C VAL A 52 23.53 0.74 -3.74
N TRP A 53 23.59 1.66 -4.70
CA TRP A 53 24.75 2.52 -4.94
C TRP A 53 24.69 3.77 -4.07
N THR A 54 25.85 4.26 -3.61
CA THR A 54 25.94 5.58 -2.98
C THR A 54 25.99 6.67 -4.06
N LEU A 55 25.07 7.62 -4.00
CA LEU A 55 25.09 8.85 -4.80
C LEU A 55 26.14 9.80 -4.20
N LEU A 56 26.97 10.40 -5.04
CA LEU A 56 28.00 11.34 -4.65
C LEU A 56 27.71 12.72 -5.26
N ASN A 57 27.90 13.78 -4.48
CA ASN A 57 27.88 15.15 -5.00
C ASN A 57 29.16 15.47 -5.80
N SER A 58 29.24 16.68 -6.35
CA SER A 58 30.40 17.14 -7.14
C SER A 58 31.72 17.17 -6.35
N GLY A 59 31.67 17.18 -5.03
CA GLY A 59 32.82 17.09 -4.13
C GLY A 59 33.20 15.66 -3.73
N GLY A 60 32.47 14.65 -4.19
CA GLY A 60 32.70 13.25 -3.85
C GLY A 60 32.15 12.81 -2.48
N ALA A 61 31.38 13.67 -1.79
CA ALA A 61 30.73 13.29 -0.54
C ALA A 61 29.37 12.60 -0.80
N PRO A 62 28.93 11.67 0.06
CA PRO A 62 27.61 11.05 -0.04
C PRO A 62 26.50 12.10 -0.10
N ALA A 63 25.59 11.91 -1.04
CA ALA A 63 24.46 12.79 -1.31
C ALA A 63 23.12 12.04 -1.37
N GLY A 64 23.14 10.71 -1.24
CA GLY A 64 21.95 9.89 -1.34
C GLY A 64 22.25 8.47 -1.83
N TYR A 65 21.24 7.84 -2.44
CA TYR A 65 21.26 6.46 -2.89
C TYR A 65 20.70 6.32 -4.31
N VAL A 66 21.22 5.35 -5.06
CA VAL A 66 20.72 4.97 -6.39
C VAL A 66 20.50 3.46 -6.42
N PHE A 67 19.33 3.03 -6.84
CA PHE A 67 18.98 1.60 -6.79
C PHE A 67 17.94 1.24 -7.84
N GLU A 68 17.84 -0.06 -8.13
CA GLU A 68 16.82 -0.65 -8.99
C GLU A 68 15.64 -1.13 -8.16
N THR A 69 14.42 -0.99 -8.68
CA THR A 69 13.23 -1.49 -7.98
C THR A 69 13.13 -3.00 -7.98
N GLU A 70 13.53 -3.68 -9.06
CA GLU A 70 13.34 -5.13 -9.21
C GLU A 70 14.11 -5.99 -8.19
N PRO A 71 15.41 -5.74 -7.89
CA PRO A 71 16.12 -6.53 -6.88
C PRO A 71 15.60 -6.34 -5.46
N LEU A 72 15.04 -5.16 -5.16
CA LEU A 72 14.59 -4.78 -3.82
C LEU A 72 13.11 -5.11 -3.57
N ALA A 73 12.27 -4.94 -4.60
CA ALA A 73 10.83 -5.15 -4.55
C ALA A 73 10.31 -5.65 -5.91
N PRO A 74 10.43 -6.96 -6.21
CA PRO A 74 10.05 -7.55 -7.50
C PRO A 74 8.53 -7.73 -7.64
N LEU A 75 7.77 -6.64 -7.56
CA LEU A 75 6.32 -6.70 -7.70
C LEU A 75 5.94 -7.06 -9.15
N PRO A 76 5.11 -8.11 -9.38
CA PRO A 76 4.74 -8.51 -10.72
C PRO A 76 3.83 -7.48 -11.40
N GLY A 77 4.19 -7.08 -12.62
CA GLY A 77 3.34 -6.31 -13.52
C GLY A 77 2.11 -7.07 -13.99
N PHE A 78 1.26 -6.42 -14.80
CA PHE A 78 0.13 -7.11 -15.45
C PHE A 78 0.60 -8.22 -16.40
N SER A 79 1.81 -8.10 -16.93
CA SER A 79 2.48 -9.14 -17.71
C SER A 79 2.98 -10.34 -16.91
N GLY A 80 2.94 -10.26 -15.56
CA GLY A 80 3.55 -11.22 -14.64
C GLY A 80 5.05 -11.00 -14.41
N ALA A 81 5.72 -10.15 -15.20
CA ALA A 81 7.11 -9.77 -15.01
C ALA A 81 7.20 -8.44 -14.23
N PRO A 82 8.21 -8.25 -13.35
CA PRO A 82 8.40 -6.97 -12.67
C PRO A 82 8.74 -5.83 -13.62
N ILE A 83 8.34 -4.62 -13.23
CA ILE A 83 8.76 -3.36 -13.86
C ILE A 83 10.04 -2.91 -13.15
N ASN A 84 11.14 -2.80 -13.90
CA ASN A 84 12.42 -2.38 -13.35
C ASN A 84 12.66 -0.90 -13.66
N MET A 85 12.85 -0.11 -12.60
CA MET A 85 13.11 1.32 -12.65
C MET A 85 14.32 1.66 -11.77
N LEU A 86 15.11 2.63 -12.20
CA LEU A 86 16.17 3.24 -11.40
C LEU A 86 15.56 4.38 -10.59
N VAL A 87 15.77 4.38 -9.27
CA VAL A 87 15.38 5.47 -8.38
C VAL A 87 16.63 6.15 -7.84
N VAL A 88 16.64 7.48 -7.86
CA VAL A 88 17.68 8.32 -7.26
C VAL A 88 17.05 9.07 -6.08
N LEU A 89 17.54 8.83 -4.89
CA LEU A 89 17.04 9.38 -3.63
C LEU A 89 18.13 10.21 -2.96
N ASP A 90 17.81 11.36 -2.37
CA ASP A 90 18.75 12.11 -1.53
C ASP A 90 18.74 11.66 -0.06
N LEU A 91 19.58 12.28 0.77
CA LEU A 91 19.68 11.98 2.21
C LEU A 91 18.50 12.51 3.05
N ASP A 92 17.64 13.37 2.47
CA ASP A 92 16.41 13.86 3.09
C ASP A 92 15.19 13.06 2.59
N ALA A 93 15.44 11.93 1.95
CA ALA A 93 14.44 11.01 1.42
C ALA A 93 13.54 11.63 0.34
N ARG A 94 14.09 12.58 -0.43
CA ARG A 94 13.44 13.15 -1.61
C ARG A 94 13.89 12.44 -2.88
N ILE A 95 12.94 12.19 -3.76
CA ILE A 95 13.19 11.54 -5.04
C ILE A 95 13.75 12.57 -6.02
N LEU A 96 14.99 12.39 -6.45
CA LEU A 96 15.66 13.26 -7.41
C LEU A 96 15.33 12.87 -8.86
N ASP A 97 15.19 11.57 -9.14
CA ASP A 97 14.85 11.05 -10.47
C ASP A 97 14.30 9.62 -10.38
N VAL A 98 13.40 9.28 -11.30
CA VAL A 98 12.96 7.90 -11.55
C VAL A 98 13.07 7.62 -13.04
N ARG A 99 13.78 6.55 -13.41
CA ARG A 99 14.00 6.19 -14.82
C ARG A 99 13.56 4.77 -15.11
N LEU A 100 12.84 4.61 -16.21
CA LEU A 100 12.49 3.29 -16.70
C LEU A 100 13.74 2.57 -17.22
N ILE A 101 14.04 1.39 -16.67
CA ILE A 101 15.08 0.49 -17.19
C ILE A 101 14.43 -0.53 -18.13
N ARG A 102 13.32 -1.14 -17.68
CA ARG A 102 12.63 -2.19 -18.42
C ARG A 102 11.19 -2.36 -17.96
N GLN A 103 10.30 -2.54 -18.92
CA GLN A 103 8.93 -3.00 -18.68
C GLN A 103 8.47 -3.90 -19.84
N ASN A 104 7.45 -4.71 -19.59
CA ASN A 104 6.80 -5.54 -20.61
C ASN A 104 5.27 -5.49 -20.51
N GLU A 105 4.74 -4.36 -20.06
CA GLU A 105 3.32 -4.15 -19.84
C GLU A 105 2.58 -4.07 -21.20
N PRO A 106 1.60 -4.95 -21.47
CA PRO A 106 1.00 -5.07 -22.79
C PRO A 106 0.43 -3.75 -23.31
N ILE A 107 -0.18 -2.96 -22.43
CA ILE A 107 -0.80 -1.68 -22.78
C ILE A 107 0.22 -0.66 -23.31
N PHE A 108 1.48 -0.73 -22.90
CA PHE A 108 2.55 0.18 -23.36
C PHE A 108 3.34 -0.41 -24.53
N VAL A 109 3.54 -1.73 -24.56
CA VAL A 109 4.28 -2.42 -25.64
C VAL A 109 3.47 -2.46 -26.94
N SER A 110 2.18 -2.80 -26.87
CA SER A 110 1.33 -2.98 -28.06
C SER A 110 0.22 -1.94 -28.21
N GLY A 111 0.06 -1.04 -27.23
CA GLY A 111 -0.99 -0.03 -27.20
C GLY A 111 -0.49 1.41 -27.31
N LEU A 112 -0.33 2.06 -26.16
CA LEU A 112 -0.13 3.51 -26.02
C LEU A 112 1.30 3.97 -26.37
N GLY A 113 2.25 3.05 -26.51
CA GLY A 113 3.68 3.35 -26.57
C GLY A 113 4.23 3.72 -25.19
N GLU A 114 5.55 3.86 -25.08
CA GLU A 114 6.24 4.03 -23.80
C GLU A 114 6.18 5.47 -23.25
N ALA A 115 5.98 6.48 -24.12
CA ALA A 115 6.04 7.89 -23.74
C ALA A 115 5.11 8.29 -22.57
N PRO A 116 3.83 7.83 -22.50
CA PRO A 116 2.97 8.13 -21.36
C PRO A 116 3.47 7.52 -20.03
N PHE A 117 4.18 6.39 -20.08
CA PHE A 117 4.78 5.79 -18.89
C PHE A 117 5.95 6.65 -18.39
N LEU A 118 6.78 7.15 -19.30
CA LEU A 118 7.90 8.03 -18.94
C LEU A 118 7.39 9.34 -18.32
N ALA A 119 6.35 9.95 -18.91
CA ALA A 119 5.70 11.13 -18.35
C ALA A 119 5.11 10.87 -16.96
N PHE A 120 4.62 9.65 -16.70
CA PHE A 120 4.19 9.26 -15.36
C PHE A 120 5.35 9.25 -14.35
N LEU A 121 6.50 8.67 -14.71
CA LEU A 121 7.67 8.60 -13.84
C LEU A 121 8.28 9.99 -13.54
N GLU A 122 8.21 10.92 -14.49
CA GLU A 122 8.72 12.28 -14.32
C GLU A 122 8.05 13.03 -13.16
N GLN A 123 6.82 12.66 -12.79
CA GLN A 123 6.07 13.29 -11.70
C GLN A 123 6.71 13.09 -10.33
N TYR A 124 7.50 12.04 -10.11
CA TYR A 124 8.09 11.75 -8.78
C TYR A 124 9.16 12.75 -8.35
N ARG A 125 9.75 13.50 -9.29
CA ARG A 125 10.86 14.39 -8.98
C ARG A 125 10.44 15.49 -8.00
N GLY A 126 11.17 15.57 -6.88
CA GLY A 126 10.97 16.57 -5.83
C GLY A 126 10.05 16.11 -4.70
N HIS A 127 9.29 15.03 -4.89
CA HIS A 127 8.45 14.46 -3.84
C HIS A 127 9.29 13.79 -2.77
N SER A 128 8.79 13.89 -1.53
CA SER A 128 9.36 13.20 -0.38
C SER A 128 8.65 11.87 -0.19
N ILE A 129 9.37 10.83 0.21
CA ILE A 129 8.76 9.52 0.50
C ILE A 129 7.89 9.55 1.76
N HIS A 130 7.98 10.63 2.54
CA HIS A 130 7.12 10.90 3.69
C HIS A 130 5.74 11.43 3.28
N GLU A 131 5.57 11.83 2.02
CA GLU A 131 4.29 12.26 1.47
C GLU A 131 3.43 11.04 1.12
N GLN A 132 2.13 11.12 1.40
CA GLN A 132 1.18 10.08 1.00
C GLN A 132 0.81 10.23 -0.48
N MET A 133 1.66 9.68 -1.35
CA MET A 133 1.45 9.71 -2.79
C MET A 133 0.45 8.65 -3.25
N VAL A 134 -0.49 9.03 -4.12
CA VAL A 134 -1.52 8.13 -4.68
C VAL A 134 -1.68 8.34 -6.18
N VAL A 135 -1.98 7.26 -6.92
CA VAL A 135 -2.19 7.33 -8.38
C VAL A 135 -3.67 7.42 -8.72
N GLY A 136 -4.05 8.56 -9.31
CA GLY A 136 -5.41 8.83 -9.78
C GLY A 136 -5.72 10.33 -9.77
N THR A 137 -6.81 10.70 -10.42
CA THR A 137 -7.35 12.06 -10.32
C THR A 137 -7.94 12.28 -8.93
N PRO A 138 -7.68 13.43 -8.28
CA PRO A 138 -8.42 13.81 -7.10
C PRO A 138 -9.92 13.85 -7.44
N TYR A 139 -10.72 13.28 -6.55
CA TYR A 139 -12.18 13.36 -6.63
C TYR A 139 -12.64 14.43 -5.63
N GLY A 140 -13.39 15.42 -6.10
CA GLY A 140 -13.88 16.53 -5.27
C GLY A 140 -12.87 17.67 -5.05
N ASP A 141 -13.30 18.70 -4.33
CA ASP A 141 -12.43 19.79 -3.84
C ASP A 141 -11.67 19.23 -2.64
N SER A 142 -10.43 18.78 -2.86
CA SER A 142 -9.56 18.14 -1.87
C SER A 142 -9.06 19.14 -0.82
N GLY A 143 -9.99 19.79 -0.11
CA GLY A 143 -9.73 20.88 0.83
C GLY A 143 -9.20 20.44 2.19
N GLY A 144 -8.90 19.15 2.41
CA GLY A 144 -8.48 18.66 3.73
C GLY A 144 -7.58 17.41 3.76
N GLY A 145 -7.39 16.69 2.65
CA GLY A 145 -6.58 15.46 2.64
C GLY A 145 -5.08 15.74 2.45
N ALA A 146 -4.22 15.05 3.20
CA ALA A 146 -2.76 15.11 3.07
C ALA A 146 -2.20 14.31 1.87
N LEU A 147 -3.08 13.87 0.96
CA LEU A 147 -2.71 13.04 -0.19
C LEU A 147 -2.07 13.87 -1.31
N VAL A 148 -0.96 13.38 -1.84
CA VAL A 148 -0.31 13.89 -3.04
C VAL A 148 -0.77 13.06 -4.24
N HIS A 149 -1.46 13.67 -5.19
CA HIS A 149 -1.98 12.97 -6.37
C HIS A 149 -0.98 12.97 -7.51
N LEU A 150 -0.67 11.77 -8.02
CA LEU A 150 0.06 11.56 -9.26
C LEU A 150 -0.95 11.21 -10.37
N ASP A 151 -0.85 11.91 -11.50
CA ASP A 151 -1.70 11.70 -12.65
C ASP A 151 -1.51 10.28 -13.19
N GLY A 152 -2.60 9.52 -13.24
CA GLY A 152 -2.59 8.20 -13.88
C GLY A 152 -2.50 8.29 -15.40
N VAL A 153 -2.21 7.17 -16.05
CA VAL A 153 -2.29 7.07 -17.52
C VAL A 153 -3.64 6.48 -17.92
N THR A 154 -4.41 7.23 -18.70
CA THR A 154 -5.71 6.80 -19.23
C THR A 154 -5.60 5.43 -19.92
N LYS A 155 -6.44 4.46 -19.52
CA LYS A 155 -6.45 3.04 -19.94
C LYS A 155 -5.29 2.18 -19.43
N ALA A 156 -4.30 2.76 -18.74
CA ALA A 156 -3.14 2.04 -18.20
C ALA A 156 -2.96 2.24 -16.69
N THR A 157 -4.02 2.66 -15.99
CA THR A 157 -4.01 2.96 -14.55
C THR A 157 -3.50 1.79 -13.70
N ALA A 158 -3.85 0.55 -14.05
CA ALA A 158 -3.36 -0.62 -13.33
C ALA A 158 -1.83 -0.77 -13.43
N SER A 159 -1.28 -0.67 -14.64
CA SER A 159 0.17 -0.80 -14.86
C SER A 159 0.98 0.32 -14.19
N VAL A 160 0.52 1.58 -14.25
CA VAL A 160 1.22 2.68 -13.55
C VAL A 160 1.06 2.62 -12.03
N ARG A 161 -0.01 2.01 -11.52
CA ARG A 161 -0.15 1.71 -10.07
C ARG A 161 0.86 0.67 -9.62
N ILE A 162 1.06 -0.40 -10.39
CA ILE A 162 2.09 -1.40 -10.05
C ILE A 162 3.48 -0.74 -10.08
N ALA A 163 3.74 0.14 -11.06
CA ALA A 163 4.99 0.90 -11.09
C ALA A 163 5.16 1.78 -9.84
N HIS A 164 4.10 2.48 -9.42
CA HIS A 164 4.08 3.26 -8.20
C HIS A 164 4.37 2.44 -6.95
N GLU A 165 3.67 1.31 -6.77
CA GLU A 165 3.89 0.39 -5.67
C GLU A 165 5.34 -0.13 -5.67
N SER A 166 5.91 -0.43 -6.84
CA SER A 166 7.29 -0.89 -6.98
C SER A 166 8.32 0.19 -6.58
N ILE A 167 8.06 1.44 -6.95
CA ILE A 167 8.91 2.59 -6.56
C ILE A 167 8.86 2.78 -5.05
N LEU A 168 7.66 2.84 -4.46
CA LEU A 168 7.51 3.03 -3.02
C LEU A 168 8.10 1.87 -2.24
N ALA A 169 7.80 0.62 -2.60
CA ALA A 169 8.34 -0.58 -1.94
C ALA A 169 9.87 -0.56 -1.86
N ALA A 170 10.54 -0.37 -3.00
CA ALA A 170 11.99 -0.33 -3.06
C ALA A 170 12.57 0.87 -2.31
N THR A 171 11.92 2.03 -2.40
CA THR A 171 12.41 3.25 -1.74
C THR A 171 12.26 3.17 -0.23
N LEU A 172 11.14 2.65 0.28
CA LEU A 172 10.92 2.41 1.70
C LEU A 172 11.90 1.37 2.25
N ALA A 173 12.20 0.31 1.48
CA ALA A 173 13.22 -0.67 1.86
C ALA A 173 14.61 0.00 2.03
N VAL A 174 15.02 0.86 1.09
CA VAL A 174 16.28 1.60 1.17
C VAL A 174 16.28 2.60 2.32
N ALA A 175 15.18 3.34 2.51
CA ALA A 175 15.07 4.31 3.59
C ALA A 175 15.19 3.66 4.97
N ARG A 176 14.47 2.56 5.21
CA ARG A 176 14.57 1.81 6.47
C ARG A 176 15.99 1.30 6.71
N GLN A 177 16.57 0.63 5.72
CA GLN A 177 17.88 -0.01 5.86
C GLN A 177 19.02 1.01 5.99
N LYS A 178 19.05 2.02 5.13
CA LYS A 178 20.21 2.91 4.99
C LYS A 178 20.06 4.23 5.77
N MET A 179 18.84 4.69 6.02
CA MET A 179 18.59 5.99 6.67
C MET A 179 18.15 5.83 8.13
N GLN A 180 17.35 4.80 8.44
CA GLN A 180 16.87 4.54 9.80
C GLN A 180 17.66 3.44 10.53
N GLY A 181 18.50 2.69 9.81
CA GLY A 181 19.25 1.56 10.37
C GLY A 181 18.36 0.36 10.74
N ILE A 182 17.14 0.31 10.21
CA ILE A 182 16.18 -0.78 10.40
C ILE A 182 16.41 -1.78 9.27
N ALA A 183 16.98 -2.94 9.60
CA ALA A 183 17.13 -4.01 8.62
C ALA A 183 15.76 -4.52 8.17
N ALA A 184 15.57 -4.72 6.86
CA ALA A 184 14.39 -5.37 6.33
C ALA A 184 14.30 -6.80 6.89
N SER A 185 13.39 -7.02 7.84
CA SER A 185 13.00 -8.35 8.28
C SER A 185 11.76 -8.77 7.49
N PRO A 186 11.58 -10.07 7.18
CA PRO A 186 10.34 -10.54 6.59
C PRO A 186 9.14 -10.09 7.45
N PRO A 187 8.08 -9.51 6.84
CA PRO A 187 6.92 -9.07 7.58
C PRO A 187 6.27 -10.25 8.34
N ALA A 188 5.79 -9.99 9.54
CA ALA A 188 5.26 -11.03 10.43
C ALA A 188 3.83 -11.41 10.02
N VAL A 189 3.62 -12.63 9.51
CA VAL A 189 2.31 -13.09 9.03
C VAL A 189 1.53 -13.79 10.15
N PRO A 190 0.21 -13.55 10.28
CA PRO A 190 -0.66 -14.36 11.14
C PRO A 190 -0.49 -15.86 10.88
N ASP A 191 -0.56 -16.66 11.94
CA ASP A 191 -0.66 -18.11 11.82
C ASP A 191 -2.11 -18.48 11.46
N PRO A 192 -2.40 -18.94 10.23
CA PRO A 192 -3.76 -19.25 9.82
C PRO A 192 -4.33 -20.49 10.53
N ASP A 193 -3.49 -21.34 11.09
CA ASP A 193 -3.90 -22.54 11.83
C ASP A 193 -4.27 -22.23 13.29
N HIS A 194 -3.97 -21.01 13.75
CA HIS A 194 -4.40 -20.52 15.05
C HIS A 194 -5.88 -20.12 15.02
N ASP A 195 -6.74 -21.06 15.39
CA ASP A 195 -8.20 -20.87 15.41
C ASP A 195 -8.75 -20.92 16.83
N GLU A 196 -8.88 -19.74 17.43
CA GLU A 196 -9.52 -19.55 18.72
C GLU A 196 -10.99 -19.11 18.57
N ALA A 197 -11.84 -19.60 19.47
CA ALA A 197 -13.26 -19.26 19.48
C ALA A 197 -13.45 -17.91 20.17
N LEU A 198 -13.44 -16.84 19.37
CA LEU A 198 -13.68 -15.47 19.80
C LEU A 198 -15.05 -14.94 19.33
N ASP A 199 -15.62 -14.06 20.15
CA ASP A 199 -16.69 -13.14 19.79
C ASP A 199 -16.20 -11.69 19.95
N TRP A 200 -17.03 -10.72 19.57
CA TRP A 200 -16.66 -9.30 19.66
C TRP A 200 -16.25 -8.88 21.08
N ASP A 201 -16.98 -9.33 22.11
CA ASP A 201 -16.65 -9.07 23.50
C ASP A 201 -15.31 -9.72 23.91
N GLY A 202 -14.98 -10.85 23.30
CA GLY A 202 -13.66 -11.48 23.34
C GLY A 202 -12.56 -10.58 22.83
N LEU A 203 -12.72 -10.02 21.63
CA LEU A 203 -11.74 -9.10 21.04
C LEU A 203 -11.48 -7.90 21.95
N LEU A 204 -12.55 -7.32 22.52
CA LEU A 204 -12.42 -6.20 23.46
C LEU A 204 -11.65 -6.58 24.73
N ARG A 205 -11.97 -7.74 25.31
CA ARG A 205 -11.35 -8.21 26.56
C ARG A 205 -9.88 -8.52 26.41
N GLU A 206 -9.48 -8.99 25.23
CA GLU A 206 -8.10 -9.34 24.90
C GLU A 206 -7.29 -8.16 24.35
N GLY A 207 -7.93 -7.01 24.14
CA GLY A 207 -7.26 -5.81 23.61
C GLY A 207 -6.94 -5.92 22.11
N LEU A 208 -7.67 -6.77 21.39
CA LEU A 208 -7.56 -6.96 19.93
C LEU A 208 -8.36 -5.93 19.14
N VAL A 209 -9.12 -5.07 19.83
CA VAL A 209 -9.77 -3.88 19.27
C VAL A 209 -9.16 -2.65 19.91
N THR A 210 -8.68 -1.73 19.09
CA THR A 210 -8.26 -0.40 19.54
C THR A 210 -9.40 0.59 19.33
N ARG A 211 -9.71 1.41 20.34
CA ARG A 211 -10.73 2.46 20.26
C ARG A 211 -10.10 3.83 20.54
N LEU A 212 -10.39 4.81 19.68
CA LEU A 212 -10.04 6.21 19.85
C LEU A 212 -11.33 7.04 19.81
N THR A 213 -11.61 7.77 20.89
CA THR A 213 -12.75 8.68 20.96
C THR A 213 -12.24 10.11 21.06
N VAL A 214 -12.82 11.01 20.28
CA VAL A 214 -12.58 12.46 20.33
C VAL A 214 -13.93 13.16 20.43
N SER A 215 -14.09 13.97 21.46
CA SER A 215 -15.30 14.76 21.69
C SER A 215 -15.36 16.01 20.81
N ASN A 216 -16.57 16.54 20.63
CA ASN A 216 -16.80 17.82 19.97
C ASN A 216 -16.00 18.96 20.65
N ALA A 217 -15.99 19.00 21.98
CA ALA A 217 -15.25 20.00 22.75
C ALA A 217 -13.73 19.93 22.51
N GLU A 218 -13.16 18.75 22.33
CA GLU A 218 -11.73 18.58 22.03
C GLU A 218 -11.38 19.13 20.65
N VAL A 219 -12.23 18.89 19.65
CA VAL A 219 -12.06 19.45 18.30
C VAL A 219 -12.17 20.97 18.34
N ASP A 220 -13.21 21.52 18.96
CA ASP A 220 -13.39 22.97 19.10
C ASP A 220 -12.19 23.65 19.78
N ALA A 221 -11.64 23.01 20.82
CA ALA A 221 -10.44 23.50 21.50
C ALA A 221 -9.21 23.52 20.58
N ALA A 222 -9.07 22.56 19.67
CA ALA A 222 -7.97 22.52 18.69
C ALA A 222 -8.06 23.66 17.66
N PHE A 223 -9.26 24.16 17.36
CA PHE A 223 -9.46 25.30 16.46
C PHE A 223 -9.45 26.67 17.17
N ALA A 224 -9.24 26.71 18.49
CA ALA A 224 -9.20 27.96 19.25
C ALA A 224 -8.14 28.94 18.70
N GLY A 225 -8.55 30.19 18.48
CA GLY A 225 -7.67 31.24 17.93
C GLY A 225 -7.46 31.18 16.41
N THR A 226 -8.05 30.21 15.72
CA THR A 226 -8.12 30.20 14.25
C THR A 226 -9.37 30.95 13.76
N ARG A 227 -9.48 31.16 12.45
CA ARG A 227 -10.70 31.75 11.84
C ARG A 227 -11.95 30.86 11.96
N TRP A 228 -11.77 29.59 12.30
CA TRP A 228 -12.81 28.56 12.38
C TRP A 228 -13.27 28.29 13.82
N ALA A 229 -12.75 29.03 14.80
CA ALA A 229 -13.16 28.87 16.19
C ALA A 229 -14.66 29.13 16.35
N GLY A 230 -15.40 28.13 16.84
CA GLY A 230 -16.85 28.20 17.02
C GLY A 230 -17.67 28.16 15.73
N ASP A 231 -17.09 27.68 14.62
CA ASP A 231 -17.77 27.52 13.33
C ASP A 231 -18.51 26.17 13.19
N ASP A 232 -18.69 25.44 14.29
CA ASP A 232 -19.40 24.17 14.35
C ASP A 232 -20.59 24.25 15.34
N PRO A 233 -21.80 24.58 14.85
CA PRO A 233 -22.99 24.69 15.71
C PRO A 233 -23.37 23.39 16.42
N GLU A 234 -23.11 22.23 15.79
CA GLU A 234 -23.45 20.93 16.37
C GLU A 234 -22.48 20.58 17.51
N ALA A 235 -21.20 20.96 17.40
CA ALA A 235 -20.25 20.88 18.51
C ALA A 235 -20.67 21.74 19.71
N ALA A 236 -21.19 22.94 19.46
CA ALA A 236 -21.66 23.84 20.51
C ALA A 236 -22.96 23.36 21.20
N GLU A 237 -23.83 22.66 20.48
CA GLU A 237 -25.08 22.10 21.00
C GLU A 237 -24.84 20.83 21.85
N ASP A 238 -23.85 20.01 21.50
CA ASP A 238 -23.47 18.80 22.23
C ASP A 238 -21.94 18.68 22.42
N PRO A 239 -21.34 19.44 23.35
CA PRO A 239 -19.88 19.46 23.53
C PRO A 239 -19.28 18.12 23.97
N ASP A 240 -20.04 17.33 24.73
CA ASP A 240 -19.62 16.01 25.24
C ASP A 240 -19.89 14.88 24.22
N GLY A 241 -20.59 15.18 23.13
CA GLY A 241 -20.86 14.25 22.03
C GLY A 241 -19.59 13.81 21.31
N ALA A 242 -19.61 12.58 20.78
CA ALA A 242 -18.48 12.03 20.03
C ALA A 242 -18.41 12.65 18.63
N PHE A 243 -17.37 13.45 18.38
CA PHE A 243 -17.03 13.87 17.02
C PHE A 243 -16.51 12.68 16.22
N LEU A 244 -15.55 11.96 16.80
CA LEU A 244 -14.95 10.74 16.26
C LEU A 244 -15.05 9.64 17.32
N ASP A 245 -15.50 8.46 16.92
CA ASP A 245 -15.42 7.26 17.75
C ASP A 245 -14.94 6.09 16.90
N LEU A 246 -13.62 6.03 16.75
CA LEU A 246 -12.91 5.18 15.81
C LEU A 246 -12.51 3.86 16.47
N TRP A 247 -12.89 2.75 15.84
CA TRP A 247 -12.52 1.40 16.25
C TRP A 247 -11.67 0.77 15.15
N LEU A 248 -10.54 0.18 15.53
CA LEU A 248 -9.63 -0.51 14.63
C LEU A 248 -9.46 -1.97 15.04
N VAL A 249 -9.53 -2.87 14.06
CA VAL A 249 -9.29 -4.31 14.23
C VAL A 249 -8.41 -4.81 13.08
N ASP A 250 -7.33 -5.51 13.42
CA ASP A 250 -6.53 -6.28 12.47
C ASP A 250 -7.30 -7.55 12.09
N LEU A 251 -7.70 -7.67 10.82
CA LEU A 251 -8.48 -8.80 10.32
C LEU A 251 -7.60 -9.89 9.68
N GLY A 252 -6.28 -9.79 9.75
CA GLY A 252 -5.37 -10.80 9.20
C GLY A 252 -5.61 -12.19 9.80
N PRO A 253 -5.64 -12.34 11.15
CA PRO A 253 -5.95 -13.62 11.79
C PRO A 253 -7.41 -14.06 11.54
N PRO A 254 -7.66 -15.30 11.05
CA PRO A 254 -9.02 -15.77 10.75
C PRO A 254 -9.98 -15.82 11.95
N SER A 255 -9.45 -16.06 13.16
CA SER A 255 -10.23 -16.04 14.40
C SER A 255 -10.77 -14.63 14.69
N ILE A 256 -9.91 -13.62 14.57
CA ILE A 256 -10.28 -12.21 14.78
C ILE A 256 -11.28 -11.74 13.72
N ALA A 257 -11.02 -12.04 12.44
CA ALA A 257 -11.94 -11.67 11.37
C ALA A 257 -13.33 -12.28 11.54
N ARG A 258 -13.40 -13.55 11.99
CA ARG A 258 -14.67 -14.23 12.28
C ARG A 258 -15.41 -13.65 13.49
N ALA A 259 -14.68 -13.16 14.48
CA ALA A 259 -15.24 -12.52 15.66
C ALA A 259 -15.71 -11.08 15.39
N ALA A 260 -15.10 -10.40 14.42
CA ALA A 260 -15.42 -9.02 14.06
C ALA A 260 -16.54 -8.90 13.01
N LEU A 261 -16.63 -9.86 12.08
CA LEU A 261 -17.51 -9.79 10.91
C LEU A 261 -18.67 -10.77 10.99
N ALA A 262 -19.79 -10.39 10.38
CA ALA A 262 -20.88 -11.32 10.12
C ALA A 262 -20.41 -12.44 9.16
N PRO A 263 -21.05 -13.64 9.18
CA PRO A 263 -20.58 -14.78 8.40
C PRO A 263 -20.43 -14.52 6.90
N ARG A 264 -21.27 -13.64 6.33
CA ARG A 264 -21.20 -13.25 4.92
C ARG A 264 -19.96 -12.41 4.62
N SER A 265 -19.76 -11.31 5.35
CA SER A 265 -18.59 -10.44 5.16
C SER A 265 -17.28 -11.15 5.46
N PHE A 266 -17.26 -12.06 6.43
CA PHE A 266 -16.11 -12.94 6.66
C PHE A 266 -15.81 -13.79 5.42
N ALA A 267 -16.81 -14.47 4.84
CA ALA A 267 -16.60 -15.27 3.64
C ALA A 267 -16.10 -14.43 2.44
N GLU A 268 -16.70 -13.25 2.23
CA GLU A 268 -16.26 -12.32 1.18
C GLU A 268 -14.81 -11.84 1.38
N LEU A 269 -14.40 -11.60 2.63
CA LEU A 269 -13.00 -11.28 2.96
C LEU A 269 -12.07 -12.46 2.63
N GLN A 270 -12.43 -13.70 2.99
CA GLN A 270 -11.60 -14.86 2.69
C GLN A 270 -11.41 -15.07 1.18
N ASP A 271 -12.47 -14.89 0.39
CA ASP A 271 -12.40 -14.96 -1.08
C ASP A 271 -11.47 -13.87 -1.65
N PHE A 272 -11.54 -12.67 -1.07
CA PHE A 272 -10.67 -11.55 -1.43
C PHE A 272 -9.18 -11.84 -1.11
N LEU A 273 -8.88 -12.36 0.08
CA LEU A 273 -7.51 -12.69 0.49
C LEU A 273 -6.92 -13.84 -0.33
N ALA A 274 -7.74 -14.78 -0.79
CA ALA A 274 -7.30 -15.87 -1.66
C ALA A 274 -6.76 -15.37 -3.02
N ILE A 275 -7.27 -14.25 -3.53
CA ILE A 275 -6.80 -13.61 -4.77
C ILE A 275 -5.76 -12.50 -4.53
N SER A 276 -5.67 -11.99 -3.30
CA SER A 276 -4.74 -10.95 -2.88
C SER A 276 -3.97 -11.39 -1.62
N PRO A 277 -3.11 -12.42 -1.72
CA PRO A 277 -2.48 -13.04 -0.54
C PRO A 277 -1.51 -12.12 0.20
N ASP A 278 -1.04 -11.06 -0.46
CA ASP A 278 -0.16 -10.05 0.12
C ASP A 278 -0.93 -8.89 0.78
N ALA A 279 -2.27 -8.89 0.73
CA ALA A 279 -3.08 -7.84 1.34
C ALA A 279 -3.26 -8.08 2.84
N GLU A 280 -3.05 -7.04 3.64
CA GLU A 280 -3.36 -7.01 5.06
C GLU A 280 -4.67 -6.23 5.29
N PRO A 281 -5.76 -6.89 5.71
CA PRO A 281 -7.05 -6.24 5.93
C PRO A 281 -7.17 -5.63 7.33
N ILE A 282 -7.59 -4.38 7.40
CA ILE A 282 -7.82 -3.64 8.64
C ILE A 282 -9.27 -3.15 8.64
N LEU A 283 -10.05 -3.58 9.62
CA LEU A 283 -11.39 -3.05 9.85
C LEU A 283 -11.29 -1.70 10.55
N VAL A 284 -12.01 -0.72 10.01
CA VAL A 284 -12.17 0.59 10.62
C VAL A 284 -13.66 0.88 10.75
N ILE A 285 -14.09 1.28 11.95
CA ILE A 285 -15.48 1.65 12.25
C ILE A 285 -15.45 3.05 12.87
N ASP A 286 -16.28 3.98 12.38
CA ASP A 286 -16.57 5.23 13.08
C ASP A 286 -18.03 5.31 13.45
N THR A 287 -18.30 5.52 14.74
CA THR A 287 -19.65 5.70 15.28
C THR A 287 -19.91 7.13 15.76
N GLY A 288 -18.96 8.04 15.53
CA GLY A 288 -19.16 9.48 15.65
C GLY A 288 -19.79 10.08 14.39
N ARG A 289 -19.71 11.41 14.26
CA ARG A 289 -20.26 12.17 13.12
C ARG A 289 -19.24 12.54 12.05
N HIS A 290 -17.95 12.31 12.29
CA HIS A 290 -16.87 12.65 11.35
C HIS A 290 -16.95 11.83 10.05
N GLY A 291 -17.14 10.51 10.16
CA GLY A 291 -17.08 9.57 9.05
C GLY A 291 -15.65 9.09 8.76
N LEU A 292 -15.53 8.12 7.84
CA LEU A 292 -14.24 7.53 7.45
C LEU A 292 -13.68 8.09 6.14
N VAL A 293 -14.56 8.66 5.30
CA VAL A 293 -14.26 9.15 3.96
C VAL A 293 -15.23 10.28 3.60
N SER A 294 -14.89 11.13 2.64
CA SER A 294 -15.80 12.19 2.19
C SER A 294 -17.01 11.67 1.40
N ALA A 295 -17.98 12.55 1.17
CA ALA A 295 -19.17 12.24 0.38
C ALA A 295 -18.87 11.90 -1.10
N ASP A 296 -17.76 12.41 -1.64
CA ASP A 296 -17.32 12.19 -3.02
C ASP A 296 -16.36 11.00 -3.15
N PHE A 297 -16.14 10.25 -2.06
CA PHE A 297 -15.24 9.11 -2.04
C PHE A 297 -15.63 8.04 -3.06
N VAL A 298 -14.61 7.55 -3.78
CA VAL A 298 -14.76 6.49 -4.77
C VAL A 298 -14.25 5.19 -4.17
N ARG A 299 -15.09 4.15 -4.16
CA ARG A 299 -14.67 2.84 -3.64
C ARG A 299 -13.45 2.29 -4.37
N ASN A 300 -12.69 1.47 -3.66
CA ASN A 300 -11.43 0.90 -4.13
C ASN A 300 -10.34 1.97 -4.43
N THR A 301 -10.38 3.13 -3.78
CA THR A 301 -9.28 4.12 -3.77
C THR A 301 -8.72 4.32 -2.37
N ALA A 302 -7.65 5.11 -2.24
CA ALA A 302 -7.16 5.53 -0.93
C ALA A 302 -8.23 6.40 -0.23
N PRO A 303 -8.50 6.18 1.07
CA PRO A 303 -9.38 7.05 1.84
C PRO A 303 -8.77 8.44 1.96
N ASP A 304 -9.60 9.47 1.86
CA ASP A 304 -9.18 10.87 1.86
C ASP A 304 -9.15 11.52 3.25
N LEU A 305 -9.79 10.88 4.23
CA LEU A 305 -9.83 11.30 5.64
C LEU A 305 -9.02 10.38 6.57
N LEU A 306 -8.42 9.30 6.04
CA LEU A 306 -7.64 8.35 6.81
C LEU A 306 -6.23 8.19 6.24
N ALA A 307 -5.27 8.18 7.14
CA ALA A 307 -3.85 8.06 6.87
C ALA A 307 -3.24 7.13 7.91
N ALA A 308 -2.24 6.34 7.50
CA ALA A 308 -1.43 5.57 8.43
C ALA A 308 0.04 5.82 8.17
N GLU A 309 0.82 5.72 9.23
CA GLU A 309 2.26 5.88 9.24
C GLU A 309 2.85 4.85 10.20
N GLN A 310 4.00 4.28 9.83
CA GLN A 310 4.79 3.43 10.69
C GLN A 310 6.26 3.81 10.52
N ASP A 311 6.95 4.00 11.64
CA ASP A 311 8.36 4.38 11.69
C ASP A 311 8.69 5.64 10.87
N GLY A 312 7.84 6.68 10.89
CA GLY A 312 8.09 7.90 10.12
C GLY A 312 7.68 7.79 8.64
N LEU A 313 7.20 6.64 8.18
CA LEU A 313 6.95 6.35 6.78
C LEU A 313 5.47 6.03 6.53
N PRO A 314 4.88 6.54 5.44
CA PRO A 314 3.47 6.33 5.14
C PRO A 314 3.18 4.86 4.84
N VAL A 315 2.05 4.38 5.38
CA VAL A 315 1.45 3.08 5.04
C VAL A 315 0.41 3.35 3.96
N ALA A 316 0.57 2.74 2.79
CA ALA A 316 -0.40 2.86 1.72
C ALA A 316 -1.71 2.14 2.13
N LEU A 317 -2.77 2.91 2.33
CA LEU A 317 -4.11 2.42 2.63
C LEU A 317 -5.01 2.50 1.40
N ARG A 318 -5.89 1.52 1.25
CA ARG A 318 -6.88 1.48 0.18
C ARG A 318 -8.14 0.80 0.64
N ASP A 319 -9.30 1.26 0.18
CA ASP A 319 -10.55 0.54 0.39
C ASP A 319 -10.49 -0.85 -0.28
N ALA A 320 -10.89 -1.88 0.47
CA ALA A 320 -10.99 -3.25 -0.02
C ALA A 320 -12.20 -3.46 -0.95
N ASP A 321 -13.14 -2.50 -1.00
CA ASP A 321 -14.34 -2.56 -1.84
C ASP A 321 -15.27 -3.74 -1.46
N LEU A 322 -15.31 -4.05 -0.17
CA LEU A 322 -16.13 -5.11 0.42
C LEU A 322 -17.33 -4.53 1.15
N ILE A 323 -18.45 -5.26 1.15
CA ILE A 323 -19.62 -4.90 1.95
C ILE A 323 -19.39 -5.41 3.38
N VAL A 324 -19.39 -4.48 4.33
CA VAL A 324 -19.10 -4.79 5.74
C VAL A 324 -20.40 -4.92 6.53
N GLU A 325 -20.66 -6.14 7.01
CA GLU A 325 -21.64 -6.44 8.03
C GLU A 325 -20.87 -6.93 9.27
N LEU A 326 -21.10 -6.29 10.42
CA LEU A 326 -20.37 -6.59 11.66
C LEU A 326 -21.00 -7.75 12.44
N ALA A 327 -20.19 -8.42 13.24
CA ALA A 327 -20.64 -9.49 14.13
C ALA A 327 -21.58 -8.96 15.24
N PRO A 328 -22.44 -9.82 15.82
CA PRO A 328 -23.22 -9.44 17.00
C PRO A 328 -22.33 -8.95 18.15
N GLY A 329 -22.72 -7.84 18.78
CA GLY A 329 -21.96 -7.20 19.87
C GLY A 329 -21.09 -6.04 19.39
N ALA A 330 -20.69 -6.04 18.12
CA ALA A 330 -20.02 -4.91 17.49
C ALA A 330 -20.94 -3.68 17.39
N PRO A 331 -20.37 -2.46 17.27
CA PRO A 331 -21.15 -1.25 17.12
C PRO A 331 -22.12 -1.34 15.93
N ARG A 332 -23.40 -1.00 16.15
CA ARG A 332 -24.47 -1.19 15.14
C ARG A 332 -24.79 0.06 14.33
N GLU A 333 -24.47 1.22 14.88
CA GLU A 333 -24.69 2.52 14.25
C GLU A 333 -23.32 3.10 13.90
N GLY A 334 -23.20 3.72 12.73
CA GLY A 334 -21.93 4.23 12.22
C GLY A 334 -21.58 3.71 10.83
N THR A 335 -20.36 4.03 10.40
CA THR A 335 -19.79 3.60 9.13
C THR A 335 -18.68 2.60 9.40
N ALA A 336 -18.67 1.48 8.68
CA ALA A 336 -17.60 0.50 8.75
C ALA A 336 -17.02 0.27 7.35
N MET A 337 -15.70 0.14 7.26
CA MET A 337 -15.00 -0.21 6.04
C MET A 337 -13.81 -1.12 6.34
N ILE A 338 -13.44 -1.94 5.36
CA ILE A 338 -12.19 -2.70 5.42
C ILE A 338 -11.20 -1.96 4.53
N LEU A 339 -10.14 -1.45 5.14
CA LEU A 339 -8.97 -0.98 4.44
C LEU A 339 -8.02 -2.15 4.21
N ARG A 340 -7.21 -2.04 3.17
CA ARG A 340 -6.12 -2.97 2.88
C ARG A 340 -4.82 -2.22 2.70
N THR A 341 -3.74 -2.83 3.17
CA THR A 341 -2.37 -2.45 2.82
C THR A 341 -1.63 -3.64 2.21
N ASP A 342 -0.48 -3.41 1.59
CA ASP A 342 0.32 -4.46 0.95
C ASP A 342 1.53 -4.79 1.84
N ARG A 343 1.56 -6.02 2.35
CA ARG A 343 2.60 -6.51 3.25
C ARG A 343 3.99 -6.50 2.62
N ARG A 344 4.08 -6.55 1.28
CA ARG A 344 5.36 -6.47 0.55
C ARG A 344 6.03 -5.11 0.71
N LEU A 345 5.30 -4.10 1.19
CA LEU A 345 5.84 -2.80 1.58
C LEU A 345 6.52 -2.83 2.96
N GLY A 346 6.65 -3.99 3.61
CA GLY A 346 7.36 -4.16 4.87
C GLY A 346 6.54 -3.74 6.09
N PHE A 347 5.26 -4.08 6.07
CA PHE A 347 4.31 -3.95 7.17
C PHE A 347 3.85 -5.36 7.60
#